data_AF-A0A842REI6-F1
#
_entry.id   AF-A0A842REI6-F1
#
_cell.length_a   1.000
_cell.length_b   1.000
_cell.length_c   1.000
_cell.angle_alpha   90.00
_cell.angle_beta   90.00
_cell.angle_gamma   90.00
#
_symmetry.space_group_name_H-M   'P 1'
#
loop_
_entity.id
_entity.type
_entity.pdbx_description
1 polymer ?
#
loop_
_entity_poly.entity_id
_entity_poly.type
_entity_poly.pdbx_seq_one_letter_code
_entity_poly.pdbx_strand_id
1 'polypeptide(L)' 'MSKLEEAGYVTIEKKFIRKKPHTVARLTKEGRKAFENYRQKMKQFLG' A
#
# COMPACT_ATOMS: atom_id res chain seq x y z
N MET A 1 -7.12 3.29 -5.52
CA MET A 1 -5.66 3.51 -5.35
C MET A 1 -5.35 4.93 -4.89
N SER A 2 -5.96 5.96 -5.49
CA SER A 2 -5.69 7.37 -5.16
C SER A 2 -5.79 7.72 -3.68
N LYS A 3 -6.83 7.22 -2.97
CA LYS A 3 -7.02 7.51 -1.54
C LYS A 3 -5.88 7.03 -0.61
N LEU A 4 -5.21 5.93 -0.96
CA LEU A 4 -4.07 5.42 -0.16
C LEU A 4 -2.76 6.12 -0.54
N GLU A 5 -2.67 6.61 -1.78
CA GLU A 5 -1.55 7.42 -2.24
C GLU A 5 -1.61 8.84 -1.68
N GLU A 6 -2.77 9.49 -1.74
CA GLU A 6 -3.02 10.80 -1.11
C GLU A 6 -2.81 10.76 0.41
N ALA A 7 -3.18 9.65 1.05
CA ALA A 7 -2.92 9.43 2.47
C ALA A 7 -1.45 9.05 2.79
N GLY A 8 -0.58 8.95 1.78
CA GLY A 8 0.84 8.64 1.95
C GLY A 8 1.14 7.19 2.35
N TYR A 9 0.16 6.29 2.30
CA TYR A 9 0.33 4.89 2.69
C TYR A 9 0.91 4.01 1.59
N VAL A 10 0.73 4.40 0.32
CA VAL A 10 1.32 3.71 -0.82
C VAL A 10 2.01 4.70 -1.76
N THR A 11 3.14 4.29 -2.31
CA THR A 11 3.81 4.96 -3.43
C THR A 11 3.49 4.22 -4.71
N ILE A 12 3.00 4.92 -5.73
CA ILE A 12 2.82 4.36 -7.07
C ILE A 12 4.01 4.74 -7.96
N GLU A 13 4.59 3.73 -8.58
CA GLU A 13 5.69 3.86 -9.51
C GLU A 13 5.26 3.29 -10.87
N LYS A 14 5.23 4.15 -11.90
CA LYS A 14 5.00 3.71 -13.27
C LYS A 14 6.32 3.32 -13.91
N LYS A 15 6.48 2.03 -14.22
CA LYS A 15 7.66 1.48 -14.89
C LYS A 15 7.27 0.94 -16.26
N PHE A 16 8.04 1.27 -17.29
CA PHE A 16 7.84 0.67 -18.61
C PHE A 16 8.67 -0.60 -18.72
N ILE A 17 8.02 -1.75 -18.73
CA ILE A 17 8.66 -3.05 -18.90
C ILE A 17 8.28 -3.56 -20.29
N ARG A 18 9.27 -3.78 -21.16
CA ARG A 18 9.07 -4.28 -22.53
C ARG A 18 8.05 -3.48 -23.33
N LYS A 19 8.15 -2.14 -23.30
CA LYS A 19 7.24 -1.18 -23.96
C LYS A 19 5.79 -1.20 -23.46
N LYS A 20 5.50 -1.86 -22.33
CA LYS A 20 4.19 -1.81 -21.66
C LYS A 20 4.28 -1.01 -20.36
N PRO A 21 3.41 -0.01 -20.13
CA PRO A 21 3.35 0.68 -18.85
C PRO A 21 2.88 -0.30 -17.78
N HIS A 22 3.68 -0.43 -16.72
CA HIS A 22 3.39 -1.28 -15.58
C HIS A 22 3.32 -0.39 -14.34
N THR A 23 2.15 -0.38 -13.70
CA THR A 23 1.92 0.38 -12.48
C THR A 23 2.22 -0.50 -11.28
N VAL A 24 3.26 -0.15 -10.52
CA VAL A 24 3.64 -0.87 -9.30
C VAL A 24 3.25 -0.02 -8.10
N ALA A 25 2.41 -0.56 -7.22
CA ALA A 25 2.13 0.06 -5.93
C ALA A 25 2.99 -0.60 -4.85
N ARG A 26 3.62 0.20 -3.99
CA ARG A 26 4.40 -0.25 -2.83
C ARG A 26 3.92 0.45 -1.58
N LEU A 27 3.88 -0.27 -0.45
CA LEU A 27 3.61 0.34 0.86
C LEU A 27 4.77 1.25 1.25
N THR A 28 4.43 2.43 1.77
CA THR A 28 5.41 3.31 2.45
C THR A 28 5.70 2.76 3.85
N LYS A 29 6.70 3.34 4.54
CA LYS A 29 6.99 2.99 5.94
C LYS A 29 5.76 3.23 6.83
N GLU A 30 5.07 4.35 6.62
CA GLU A 30 3.85 4.72 7.33
C GLU A 30 2.68 3.80 6.99
N GLY A 31 2.48 3.50 5.69
CA GLY A 31 1.46 2.54 5.24
C GLY A 31 1.67 1.14 5.80
N ARG A 32 2.92 0.72 5.93
CA ARG A 32 3.25 -0.57 6.54
C ARG A 32 2.88 -0.63 8.02
N LYS A 33 3.17 0.44 8.78
CA LYS A 33 2.79 0.55 10.20
C LYS A 33 1.27 0.63 10.39
N ALA A 34 0.59 1.42 9.56
CA ALA A 34 -0.88 1.51 9.57
C ALA A 34 -1.53 0.15 9.26
N PHE A 35 -1.00 -0.57 8.27
CA PHE A 35 -1.45 -1.90 7.90
C PHE A 35 -1.22 -2.93 9.02
N GLU A 36 -0.07 -2.87 9.69
CA GLU A 36 0.23 -3.77 10.80
C GLU A 36 -0.70 -3.56 11.99
N ASN A 37 -0.94 -2.30 12.36
CA ASN A 37 -1.93 -1.93 13.38
C ASN A 37 -3.34 -2.42 13.00
N TYR A 38 -3.74 -2.24 11.74
CA TYR A 38 -5.02 -2.74 11.24
C TYR A 38 -5.10 -4.27 11.35
N ARG A 39 -4.03 -4.98 10.97
CA ARG A 39 -3.96 -6.45 11.05
C ARG A 39 -4.04 -6.95 12.48
N GLN A 40 -3.40 -6.26 13.43
CA GLN A 40 -3.49 -6.60 14.86
C GLN A 40 -4.90 -6.42 15.39
N LYS A 41 -5.56 -5.30 15.07
CA LYS A 41 -6.97 -5.06 15.45
C LYS A 41 -7.91 -6.12 14.86
N MET A 42 -7.74 -6.47 13.59
CA MET A 42 -8.54 -7.53 12.97
C MET A 42 -8.33 -8.88 13.65
N LYS A 43 -7.09 -9.25 13.98
CA LYS A 43 -6.81 -10.50 14.72
C LYS A 43 -7.50 -10.53 16.08
N GLN A 44 -7.53 -9.40 16.78
CA GLN A 44 -8.20 -9.28 18.08
C GLN A 44 -9.72 -9.29 17.96
N PHE A 45 -10.27 -8.96 16.79
CA PHE A 45 -11.72 -8.99 16.54
C PHE A 45 -12.21 -10.37 16.06
N LEU A 46 -11.33 -11.14 15.43
CA LEU A 46 -11.62 -12.48 14.89
C LEU A 46 -11.23 -13.62 15.85
N GLY A 47 -10.69 -13.32 17.02
CA GLY A 47 -10.37 -14.27 18.09
C GLY A 47 -11.17 -13.96 19.34
#